data_AF-A0A7S4UUS5-F1
#
_entry.id   AF-A0A7S4UUS5-F1
#
_cell.length_a   1.000
_cell.length_b   1.000
_cell.length_c   1.000
_cell.angle_alpha   90.00
_cell.angle_beta   90.00
_cell.angle_gamma   90.00
#
_symmetry.space_group_name_H-M   'P 1'
#
loop_
_entity.id
_entity.type
_entity.pdbx_description
1 polymer ?
#
loop_
_entity_poly.entity_id
_entity_poly.type
_entity_poly.pdbx_seq_one_letter_code
_entity_poly.pdbx_strand_id
1 'polypeptide(L)'
;RSERAPFSQYNDQVDIAAPGVGVKSTVTTNSGTDFDYTTWDGTSMASPHVAGVAALIWSHYPSKSVADVRTALECSAVMPEQYGNNVKNNFVGYGVVNAKNALALLEW
;
A
#
# COMPACT_ATOMS: atom_id res chain seq x y z
N ARG A 1 -8.38 -7.51 10.04
CA ARG A 1 -7.34 -8.49 10.43
C ARG A 1 -6.03 -7.99 9.86
N SER A 2 -4.93 -8.11 10.61
CA SER A 2 -3.62 -7.61 10.18
C SER A 2 -2.74 -8.74 9.63
N GLU A 3 -3.34 -9.58 8.79
CA GLU A 3 -2.76 -10.82 8.26
C GLU A 3 -2.52 -10.72 6.74
N ARG A 4 -1.44 -11.35 6.26
CA ARG A 4 -1.20 -11.55 4.83
C ARG A 4 -2.35 -12.36 4.22
N ALA A 5 -2.87 -11.89 3.09
CA ALA A 5 -3.88 -12.63 2.34
C ALA A 5 -3.30 -13.97 1.83
N PRO A 6 -4.05 -15.09 1.89
CA PRO A 6 -3.53 -16.41 1.55
C PRO A 6 -2.97 -16.49 0.11
N PHE A 7 -3.57 -15.77 -0.84
CA PHE A 7 -3.15 -15.71 -2.25
C PHE A 7 -1.90 -14.87 -2.50
N SER A 8 -1.52 -13.97 -1.58
CA SER A 8 -0.43 -13.02 -1.82
C SER A 8 0.91 -13.73 -1.77
N GLN A 9 1.66 -13.76 -2.87
CA GLN A 9 2.99 -14.35 -2.89
C GLN A 9 3.92 -13.67 -1.85
N TYR A 10 4.85 -14.44 -1.30
CA TYR A 10 5.78 -13.99 -0.27
C TYR A 10 7.21 -14.41 -0.61
N ASN A 11 8.12 -13.45 -0.68
CA ASN A 11 9.54 -13.62 -0.91
C ASN A 11 10.27 -12.34 -0.45
N ASP A 12 11.59 -12.32 -0.62
CA ASP A 12 12.44 -11.17 -0.26
C ASP A 12 12.20 -9.91 -1.11
N GLN A 13 11.46 -10.00 -2.21
CA GLN A 13 11.10 -8.89 -3.08
C GLN A 13 9.86 -8.11 -2.59
N VAL A 14 9.17 -8.59 -1.55
CA VAL A 14 8.06 -7.84 -0.95
C VAL A 14 8.62 -6.63 -0.20
N ASP A 15 8.27 -5.43 -0.66
CA ASP A 15 8.70 -4.17 -0.03
C ASP A 15 7.67 -3.68 0.99
N ILE A 16 6.38 -3.69 0.66
CA ILE A 16 5.33 -3.10 1.50
C ILE A 16 3.99 -3.80 1.28
N ALA A 17 3.17 -3.86 2.33
CA ALA A 17 1.82 -4.38 2.29
C ALA A 17 0.76 -3.26 2.31
N ALA A 18 -0.44 -3.56 1.82
CA ALA A 18 -1.59 -2.68 1.87
C ALA A 18 -2.90 -3.49 1.84
N PRO A 19 -4.07 -2.89 2.14
CA PRO A 19 -5.35 -3.57 2.07
C PRO A 19 -5.64 -4.10 0.67
N GLY A 20 -5.79 -5.42 0.55
CA GLY A 20 -6.07 -6.11 -0.71
C GLY A 20 -7.17 -7.17 -0.59
N VAL A 21 -7.90 -7.21 0.52
CA VAL A 21 -9.03 -8.14 0.74
C VAL A 21 -10.25 -7.32 1.13
N GLY A 22 -11.39 -7.58 0.51
CA GLY A 22 -12.63 -6.86 0.75
C GLY A 22 -12.58 -5.41 0.28
N VAL A 23 -11.79 -5.10 -0.76
CA VAL A 23 -11.63 -3.72 -1.23
C VAL A 23 -12.80 -3.36 -2.14
N LYS A 24 -13.65 -2.45 -1.67
CA LYS A 24 -14.76 -1.89 -2.44
C LYS A 24 -14.25 -0.77 -3.36
N SER A 25 -14.46 -0.91 -4.67
CA SER A 25 -14.06 0.09 -5.66
C SER A 25 -15.05 0.13 -6.84
N THR A 26 -14.87 1.14 -7.70
CA THR A 26 -15.71 1.37 -8.88
C THR A 26 -15.49 0.33 -9.96
N VAL A 27 -16.57 -0.07 -10.62
CA VAL A 27 -16.57 -0.90 -11.83
C VAL A 27 -17.51 -0.32 -12.87
N THR A 28 -17.30 -0.70 -14.12
CA THR A 28 -18.25 -0.44 -15.18
C THR A 28 -19.09 -1.67 -15.48
N THR A 29 -20.36 -1.46 -15.81
CA THR A 29 -21.28 -2.47 -16.31
C THR A 29 -21.74 -2.10 -17.71
N ASN A 30 -22.50 -2.97 -18.37
CA ASN A 30 -23.06 -2.72 -19.71
C ASN A 30 -22.01 -2.21 -20.71
N SER A 31 -20.87 -2.90 -20.78
CA SER A 31 -19.75 -2.57 -21.66
C SER A 31 -19.19 -1.15 -21.51
N GLY A 32 -19.28 -0.56 -20.31
CA GLY A 32 -18.69 0.75 -20.02
C GLY A 32 -19.67 1.90 -19.95
N THR A 33 -20.96 1.69 -20.17
CA THR A 33 -21.95 2.78 -20.17
C THR A 33 -22.49 3.11 -18.79
N ASP A 34 -22.39 2.15 -17.86
CA ASP A 34 -22.98 2.24 -16.53
C ASP A 34 -21.90 2.05 -15.47
N PHE A 35 -22.10 2.64 -14.29
CA PHE A 35 -21.13 2.63 -13.18
C PHE A 35 -21.74 2.02 -11.93
N ASP A 36 -20.96 1.20 -11.24
CA ASP A 36 -21.35 0.62 -9.96
C ASP A 36 -20.12 0.46 -9.05
N TYR A 37 -20.32 -0.10 -7.87
CA TYR A 37 -19.28 -0.50 -6.95
C TYR A 37 -19.33 -2.00 -6.70
N THR A 38 -18.17 -2.63 -6.70
CA THR A 38 -18.03 -4.03 -6.28
C THR A 38 -16.86 -4.18 -5.32
N THR A 39 -16.78 -5.35 -4.70
CA THR A 39 -15.73 -5.69 -3.76
C THR A 39 -14.87 -6.81 -4.32
N TRP A 40 -13.56 -6.57 -4.42
CA TRP A 40 -12.59 -7.54 -4.93
C TRP A 40 -11.43 -7.77 -3.96
N ASP A 41 -10.80 -8.92 -4.15
CA ASP A 41 -9.60 -9.36 -3.46
C ASP A 41 -8.45 -9.46 -4.47
N GLY A 42 -7.26 -9.02 -4.06
CA GLY A 42 -6.06 -9.17 -4.86
C GLY A 42 -4.96 -8.21 -4.46
N THR A 43 -3.72 -8.56 -4.82
CA THR A 43 -2.61 -7.61 -4.77
C THR A 43 -2.86 -6.44 -5.72
N SER A 44 -3.61 -6.65 -6.81
CA SER A 44 -4.14 -5.59 -7.68
C SER A 44 -4.99 -4.54 -6.94
N MET A 45 -5.59 -4.89 -5.81
CA MET A 45 -6.34 -3.95 -4.95
C MET A 45 -5.44 -3.32 -3.86
N ALA A 46 -4.37 -4.00 -3.45
CA ALA A 46 -3.35 -3.44 -2.55
C ALA A 46 -2.48 -2.39 -3.25
N SER A 47 -2.03 -2.64 -4.49
CA SER A 47 -1.20 -1.72 -5.28
C SER A 47 -1.74 -0.29 -5.38
N PRO A 48 -3.03 -0.04 -5.71
CA PRO A 48 -3.57 1.31 -5.81
C PRO A 48 -3.61 2.05 -4.47
N HIS A 49 -3.68 1.36 -3.32
CA HIS A 49 -3.53 2.01 -2.01
C HIS A 49 -2.12 2.59 -1.85
N VAL A 50 -1.09 1.81 -2.14
CA VAL A 50 0.31 2.27 -2.06
C VAL A 50 0.57 3.39 -3.08
N ALA A 51 0.07 3.25 -4.31
CA ALA A 51 0.18 4.27 -5.34
C ALA A 51 -0.52 5.58 -4.94
N GLY A 52 -1.69 5.50 -4.30
CA GLY A 52 -2.40 6.67 -3.78
C GLY A 52 -1.60 7.40 -2.70
N VAL A 53 -0.93 6.68 -1.80
CA VAL A 53 -0.04 7.31 -0.80
C VAL A 53 1.20 7.93 -1.45
N ALA A 54 1.80 7.26 -2.43
CA ALA A 54 2.91 7.82 -3.20
C ALA A 54 2.51 9.12 -3.92
N ALA A 55 1.33 9.14 -4.55
CA ALA A 55 0.79 10.32 -5.21
C ALA A 55 0.50 11.46 -4.21
N LEU A 56 -0.03 11.13 -3.03
CA LEU A 56 -0.24 12.10 -1.95
C LEU A 56 1.09 12.74 -1.52
N ILE A 57 2.13 11.94 -1.30
CA ILE A 57 3.47 12.44 -0.97
C ILE A 57 3.97 13.38 -2.07
N TRP A 58 3.91 12.99 -3.34
CA TRP A 58 4.36 13.84 -4.44
C TRP A 58 3.55 15.12 -4.60
N SER A 59 2.25 15.09 -4.29
CA SER A 59 1.41 16.29 -4.34
C SER A 59 1.86 17.34 -3.31
N HIS A 60 2.37 16.89 -2.15
CA HIS A 60 2.91 17.77 -1.11
C HIS A 60 4.38 18.13 -1.33
N TYR A 61 5.18 17.22 -1.90
CA TYR A 61 6.61 17.42 -2.13
C TYR A 61 7.00 17.13 -3.59
N PRO A 62 6.62 17.98 -4.56
CA PRO A 62 6.84 17.73 -5.98
C PRO A 62 8.31 17.59 -6.40
N SER A 63 9.24 18.11 -5.60
CA SER A 63 10.68 18.03 -5.85
C SER A 63 11.35 16.76 -5.33
N LYS A 64 10.64 15.92 -4.55
CA LYS A 64 11.20 14.67 -4.02
C LYS A 64 11.38 13.66 -5.14
N SER A 65 12.51 12.96 -5.11
CA SER A 65 12.82 11.91 -6.07
C SER A 65 11.98 10.65 -5.82
N VAL A 66 11.95 9.74 -6.80
CA VAL A 66 11.34 8.40 -6.64
C VAL A 66 11.94 7.66 -5.44
N ALA A 67 13.25 7.80 -5.22
CA ALA A 67 13.94 7.18 -4.09
C ALA A 67 13.49 7.76 -2.74
N ASP A 68 13.27 9.07 -2.67
CA ASP A 68 12.78 9.73 -1.45
C ASP A 68 11.36 9.27 -1.11
N VAL A 69 10.47 9.22 -2.11
CA VAL A 69 9.09 8.74 -1.91
C VAL A 69 9.05 7.28 -1.50
N ARG A 70 9.87 6.44 -2.16
CA ARG A 70 10.00 5.02 -1.80
C ARG A 70 10.51 4.85 -0.36
N THR A 71 11.55 5.58 0.01
CA THR A 71 12.11 5.57 1.38
C THR A 71 11.06 6.01 2.39
N ALA A 72 10.30 7.06 2.10
CA ALA A 72 9.22 7.51 2.98
C ALA A 72 8.15 6.45 3.17
N LEU A 73 7.74 5.74 2.11
CA LEU A 73 6.79 4.62 2.22
C LEU A 73 7.35 3.47 3.07
N GLU A 74 8.59 3.06 2.83
CA GLU A 74 9.22 1.93 3.50
C GLU A 74 9.49 2.24 4.99
N CYS A 75 10.08 3.38 5.32
CA CYS A 75 10.44 3.76 6.70
C CYS A 75 9.22 4.12 7.57
N SER A 76 8.11 4.51 6.96
CA SER A 76 6.89 4.91 7.69
C SER A 76 5.87 3.77 7.84
N ALA A 77 6.11 2.65 7.15
CA ALA A 77 5.24 1.48 7.19
C ALA A 77 5.10 0.94 8.62
N VAL A 78 3.91 0.43 8.95
CA VAL A 78 3.60 -0.09 10.29
C VAL A 78 3.63 -1.61 10.25
N MET A 79 4.55 -2.21 10.99
CA MET A 79 4.62 -3.67 11.12
C MET A 79 3.45 -4.18 11.97
N PRO A 80 2.64 -5.12 11.47
CA PRO A 80 1.69 -5.83 12.32
C PRO A 80 2.44 -6.66 13.38
N GLU A 81 1.95 -6.67 14.62
CA GLU A 81 2.61 -7.32 15.77
C GLU A 81 3.01 -8.78 15.49
N GLN A 82 2.15 -9.52 14.80
CA GLN A 82 2.36 -10.92 14.38
C GLN A 82 3.54 -11.14 13.43
N TYR A 83 4.07 -10.09 12.80
CA TYR A 83 5.22 -10.14 11.89
C TYR A 83 6.51 -9.58 12.52
N GLY A 84 6.49 -9.29 13.82
CA GLY A 84 7.69 -9.03 14.61
C GLY A 84 8.04 -7.56 14.81
N ASN A 85 9.33 -7.29 15.00
CA ASN A 85 9.89 -6.11 15.63
C ASN A 85 10.30 -4.97 14.67
N ASN A 86 9.47 -4.67 13.67
CA ASN A 86 9.76 -3.64 12.65
C ASN A 86 11.00 -3.93 11.77
N VAL A 87 11.33 -5.20 11.54
CA VAL A 87 12.37 -5.62 10.57
C VAL A 87 11.69 -6.12 9.30
N LYS A 88 12.25 -5.76 8.13
CA LYS A 88 11.75 -6.25 6.83
C LYS A 88 11.66 -7.77 6.83
N ASN A 89 10.51 -8.31 6.43
CA ASN A 89 10.30 -9.75 6.29
C ASN A 89 9.67 -10.09 4.94
N ASN A 90 9.68 -11.38 4.59
CA ASN A 90 9.21 -11.84 3.29
C ASN A 90 7.67 -11.81 3.13
N PHE A 91 6.91 -11.54 4.21
CA PHE A 91 5.45 -11.63 4.21
C PHE A 91 4.78 -10.28 3.94
N VAL A 92 5.25 -9.22 4.60
CA VAL A 92 4.68 -7.87 4.52
C VAL A 92 5.73 -6.81 4.21
N GLY A 93 6.96 -7.21 3.91
CA GLY A 93 8.07 -6.29 3.66
C GLY A 93 8.38 -5.47 4.91
N TYR A 94 8.46 -4.15 4.75
CA TYR A 94 8.65 -3.20 5.85
C TYR A 94 7.39 -2.98 6.71
N GLY A 95 6.22 -3.46 6.26
CA GLY A 95 4.96 -3.35 6.99
C GLY A 95 3.81 -2.86 6.11
N VAL A 96 2.73 -2.41 6.75
CA VAL A 96 1.55 -1.87 6.06
C VAL A 96 1.73 -0.38 5.81
N VAL A 97 1.41 0.06 4.59
CA VAL A 97 1.48 1.48 4.18
C VAL A 97 0.72 2.41 5.14
N ASN A 98 1.34 3.54 5.50
CA ASN A 98 0.75 4.54 6.39
C ASN A 98 0.94 5.96 5.83
N ALA A 99 -0.14 6.54 5.32
CA ALA A 99 -0.10 7.85 4.66
C ALA A 99 0.35 8.99 5.59
N LYS A 100 -0.14 9.00 6.83
CA LYS A 100 0.17 10.05 7.81
C LYS A 100 1.65 10.05 8.18
N ASN A 101 2.18 8.87 8.49
CA ASN A 101 3.58 8.72 8.87
C ASN A 101 4.51 9.03 7.68
N ALA A 102 4.12 8.62 6.46
CA ALA A 102 4.93 8.86 5.27
C ALA A 102 5.07 10.36 4.94
N LEU A 103 3.98 11.12 5.06
CA LEU A 103 4.01 12.58 4.89
C LEU A 103 4.88 13.24 5.96
N ALA A 104 4.68 12.91 7.25
CA ALA A 104 5.44 13.48 8.35
C ALA A 104 6.96 13.22 8.24
N LEU A 105 7.36 12.11 7.60
CA LEU A 105 8.76 11.78 7.40
C LEU A 105 9.47 12.68 6.38
N LEU A 106 8.75 13.51 5.62
CA LEU A 106 9.31 14.41 4.61
C LEU A 106 9.14 15.89 4.94
N GLU A 107 8.58 16.20 6.12
CA GLU A 107 8.37 17.57 6.62
C GLU A 107 9.64 18.25 7.18
N TRP A 108 10.75 17.51 7.34
CA TRP A 108 12.02 17.98 7.87
C TRP A 108 13.13 18.02 6.82
#